data_AF-A0A6J1CXT6-F1
#
_entry.id   AF-A0A6J1CXT6-F1
#
_cell.length_a   1.000
_cell.length_b   1.000
_cell.length_c   1.000
_cell.angle_alpha   90.00
_cell.angle_beta   90.00
_cell.angle_gamma   90.00
#
_symmetry.space_group_name_H-M   'P 1'
#
loop_
_entity.id
_entity.type
_entity.pdbx_description
1 polymer ?
#
loop_
_entity_poly.entity_id
_entity_poly.type
_entity_poly.pdbx_seq_one_letter_code
_entity_poly.pdbx_strand_id
1 'polypeptide(L)'
;MASLRDQRATRLVRTTSDHFPIQLANEAIKWGPTPFRFENASLDSPQLIPLVENWWKDNPLRGWFSYGFMEKLKGLKGILVQWNIDVLGNVGKKRQSFRKL
;
A
#
# COMPACT_ATOMS: atom_id res chain seq x y z
N MET A 1 -7.76 25.97 11.02
CA MET A 1 -8.72 24.87 11.26
C MET A 1 -9.46 24.60 9.96
N ALA A 2 -9.25 23.44 9.33
CA ALA A 2 -10.01 23.08 8.13
C ALA A 2 -11.47 22.80 8.51
N SER A 3 -12.40 23.50 7.85
CA SER A 3 -13.84 23.35 8.06
C SER A 3 -14.29 21.95 7.65
N LEU A 4 -14.99 21.23 8.54
CA LEU A 4 -15.59 19.91 8.27
C LEU A 4 -16.69 19.93 7.19
N ARG A 5 -17.02 21.11 6.64
CA ARG A 5 -18.15 21.31 5.71
C ARG A 5 -17.86 20.87 4.27
N ASP A 6 -16.61 20.65 3.89
CA ASP A 6 -16.22 20.22 2.53
C ASP A 6 -15.88 18.72 2.42
N GLN A 7 -16.24 17.90 3.42
CA GLN A 7 -16.02 16.45 3.36
C GLN A 7 -17.22 15.75 2.70
N ARG A 8 -17.02 15.15 1.52
CA ARG A 8 -18.02 14.26 0.91
C ARG A 8 -17.86 12.85 1.51
N ALA A 9 -18.86 12.39 2.26
CA ALA A 9 -18.88 11.03 2.80
C ALA A 9 -19.76 10.13 1.93
N THR A 10 -19.21 9.01 1.44
CA THR A 10 -19.95 7.98 0.70
C THR A 10 -19.88 6.65 1.44
N ARG A 11 -21.04 5.98 1.61
CA ARG A 11 -21.11 4.65 2.21
C ARG A 11 -20.72 3.59 1.19
N LEU A 12 -19.77 2.73 1.54
CA LEU A 12 -19.35 1.61 0.70
C LEU A 12 -20.14 0.33 0.98
N VAL A 13 -20.08 -0.60 0.04
CA VAL A 13 -20.67 -1.95 0.17
C VAL A 13 -20.01 -2.67 1.35
N ARG A 14 -20.81 -3.40 2.12
CA ARG A 14 -20.34 -4.21 3.23
C ARG A 14 -19.48 -5.36 2.72
N THR A 15 -18.26 -5.49 3.25
CA THR A 15 -17.38 -6.62 2.96
C THR A 15 -17.53 -7.68 4.07
N THR A 16 -16.53 -7.84 4.93
CA THR A 16 -16.45 -8.93 5.92
C THR A 16 -16.58 -8.47 7.37
N SER A 17 -16.48 -7.16 7.65
CA SER A 17 -16.77 -6.60 8.98
C SER A 17 -18.27 -6.42 9.20
N ASP A 18 -18.68 -6.50 10.45
CA ASP A 18 -19.97 -6.02 10.96
C ASP A 18 -20.21 -4.52 10.70
N HIS A 19 -19.17 -3.74 10.43
CA HIS A 19 -19.26 -2.32 10.10
C HIS A 19 -19.31 -2.05 8.59
N PHE A 20 -19.99 -0.95 8.22
CA PHE A 20 -19.95 -0.40 6.86
C PHE A 20 -18.75 0.55 6.71
N PRO A 21 -17.87 0.35 5.71
CA PRO A 21 -16.82 1.31 5.44
C PRO A 21 -17.42 2.64 4.94
N ILE A 22 -16.89 3.76 5.42
CA ILE A 22 -17.25 5.11 4.97
C ILE A 22 -16.05 5.68 4.23
N GLN A 23 -16.24 6.00 2.94
CA GLN A 23 -15.27 6.71 2.15
C GLN A 23 -15.43 8.22 2.39
N LEU A 24 -14.42 8.83 3.01
CA LEU A 24 -14.35 10.28 3.16
C LEU A 24 -13.48 10.84 2.04
N ALA A 25 -14.10 11.56 1.11
CA ALA A 25 -13.40 12.34 0.09
C ALA A 25 -13.19 13.75 0.62
N ASN A 26 -11.93 14.08 0.89
CA ASN A 26 -11.50 15.45 1.17
C ASN A 26 -10.56 15.93 0.08
N GLU A 27 -10.66 17.22 -0.20
CA GLU A 27 -9.59 17.96 -0.83
C GLU A 27 -8.38 17.95 0.12
N ALA A 28 -7.32 17.26 -0.31
CA ALA A 28 -5.99 17.13 0.31
C ALA A 28 -5.91 17.38 1.83
N ILE A 29 -6.25 16.37 2.64
CA ILE A 29 -6.05 16.47 4.10
C ILE A 29 -4.56 16.33 4.43
N LYS A 30 -3.95 17.40 4.94
CA LYS A 30 -2.58 17.38 5.48
C LYS A 30 -2.58 16.77 6.89
N TRP A 31 -2.69 15.44 7.00
CA TRP A 31 -2.65 14.68 8.27
C TRP A 31 -1.26 14.59 8.93
N GLY A 32 -0.27 15.36 8.48
CA GLY A 32 1.12 15.17 8.88
C GLY A 32 1.79 14.00 8.14
N PRO A 33 2.94 13.49 8.63
CA PRO A 33 3.69 12.47 7.91
C PRO A 33 2.89 11.17 7.81
N THR A 34 2.59 10.73 6.57
CA THR A 34 1.81 9.51 6.35
C THR A 34 2.49 8.29 6.97
N PRO A 35 1.75 7.44 7.71
CA PRO A 35 2.30 6.24 8.33
C PRO A 35 2.77 5.21 7.29
N PHE A 36 2.22 5.28 6.08
CA PHE A 36 2.68 4.53 4.92
C PHE A 36 3.28 5.50 3.88
N ARG A 37 4.52 5.25 3.45
CA ARG A 37 5.17 5.95 2.35
C ARG A 37 5.65 4.93 1.35
N PHE A 38 4.81 4.67 0.36
CA PHE A 38 5.22 4.02 -0.88
C PHE A 38 5.67 5.10 -1.86
N GLU A 39 6.64 4.80 -2.71
CA GLU A 39 7.03 5.73 -3.76
C GLU A 39 6.00 5.62 -4.88
N ASN A 40 5.22 6.69 -5.10
CA ASN A 40 4.21 6.70 -6.16
C ASN A 40 4.81 6.42 -7.54
N ALA A 41 6.07 6.81 -7.78
CA ALA A 41 6.80 6.47 -9.00
C ALA A 41 6.88 4.95 -9.26
N SER A 42 6.80 4.14 -8.21
CA SER A 42 6.75 2.68 -8.34
C SER A 42 5.42 2.20 -8.91
N LEU A 43 4.30 2.91 -8.67
CA LEU A 43 3.00 2.61 -9.28
C LEU A 43 2.97 2.90 -10.78
N ASP A 44 3.79 3.84 -11.23
CA ASP A 44 3.93 4.17 -12.66
C ASP A 44 4.77 3.13 -13.42
N SER A 45 5.43 2.19 -12.72
CA SER A 45 6.17 1.12 -13.37
C SER A 45 5.22 0.11 -14.00
N PRO A 46 5.27 -0.11 -15.33
CA PRO A 46 4.40 -1.07 -16.01
C PRO A 46 4.63 -2.52 -15.54
N GLN A 47 5.73 -2.79 -14.83
CA GLN A 47 6.10 -4.12 -14.35
C GLN A 47 5.55 -4.42 -12.95
N LEU A 48 5.15 -3.40 -12.16
CA LEU A 48 4.74 -3.60 -10.77
C LEU A 48 3.42 -4.37 -10.67
N ILE A 49 2.39 -3.94 -11.40
CA ILE A 49 1.06 -4.58 -11.36
C ILE A 49 1.15 -6.06 -11.80
N PRO A 50 1.76 -6.39 -12.96
CA PRO A 50 1.93 -7.79 -13.37
C PRO A 50 2.72 -8.64 -12.35
N LEU A 51 3.77 -8.07 -11.74
CA LEU A 51 4.57 -8.77 -10.73
C LEU A 51 3.71 -9.16 -9.51
N VAL A 52 2.95 -8.21 -8.97
CA VAL A 52 2.07 -8.45 -7.81
C VAL A 52 0.97 -9.44 -8.17
N GLU A 53 0.33 -9.29 -9.33
CA GLU A 53 -0.74 -10.20 -9.77
C GLU A 53 -0.26 -11.63 -9.96
N ASN A 54 0.88 -11.83 -10.65
CA ASN A 54 1.45 -13.14 -10.89
C ASN A 54 1.82 -13.81 -9.57
N TRP A 55 2.56 -13.10 -8.70
CA TRP A 55 2.92 -13.64 -7.40
C TRP A 55 1.69 -13.98 -6.55
N TRP A 56 0.66 -13.12 -6.57
CA TRP A 56 -0.56 -13.35 -5.81
C TRP A 56 -1.34 -14.56 -6.29
N LYS A 57 -1.40 -14.81 -7.60
CA LYS A 57 -2.05 -15.98 -8.19
C LYS A 57 -1.29 -17.26 -7.89
N ASP A 58 0.04 -17.23 -8.01
CA ASP A 58 0.91 -18.40 -7.83
C ASP A 58 1.04 -18.85 -6.37
N ASN A 59 0.66 -18.00 -5.41
CA ASN A 59 0.76 -18.27 -3.98
C ASN A 59 -0.65 -18.35 -3.33
N PRO A 60 -1.38 -19.47 -3.47
CA PRO A 60 -2.67 -19.64 -2.82
C PRO A 60 -2.54 -19.59 -1.28
N LEU A 61 -3.61 -19.15 -0.61
CA LEU A 61 -3.66 -19.11 0.86
C LEU A 61 -3.54 -20.53 1.43
N ARG A 62 -2.74 -20.69 2.49
CA ARG A 62 -2.58 -21.96 3.22
C ARG A 62 -2.91 -21.77 4.70
N GLY A 63 -3.59 -22.75 5.30
CA GLY A 63 -3.95 -22.74 6.72
C GLY A 63 -5.18 -21.88 7.05
N TRP A 64 -5.30 -21.48 8.33
CA TRP A 64 -6.39 -20.63 8.81
C TRP A 64 -6.38 -19.27 8.12
N PHE A 65 -7.55 -18.70 7.80
CA PHE A 65 -7.69 -17.51 6.97
C PHE A 65 -6.77 -16.34 7.40
N SER A 66 -6.80 -15.93 8.67
CA SER A 66 -5.94 -14.85 9.19
C SER A 66 -4.45 -15.17 9.09
N TYR A 67 -4.03 -16.39 9.45
CA TYR A 67 -2.64 -16.82 9.36
C TYR A 67 -2.16 -16.88 7.91
N GLY A 68 -2.90 -17.55 7.04
CA GLY A 68 -2.59 -17.67 5.61
C GLY A 68 -2.54 -16.32 4.92
N PHE A 69 -3.44 -15.40 5.28
CA PHE A 69 -3.43 -14.04 4.76
C PHE A 69 -2.19 -13.27 5.21
N MET A 70 -1.81 -13.36 6.49
CA MET A 70 -0.59 -12.75 7.00
C MET A 70 0.67 -13.31 6.32
N GLU A 71 0.78 -14.63 6.17
CA GLU A 71 1.92 -15.26 5.48
C GLU A 71 2.01 -14.84 4.01
N LYS A 72 0.86 -14.76 3.34
CA LYS A 72 0.80 -14.28 1.95
C LYS A 72 1.24 -12.81 1.83
N LEU A 73 0.84 -11.94 2.76
CA LEU A 73 1.34 -10.56 2.79
C LEU A 73 2.84 -10.48 3.07
N LYS A 74 3.38 -11.34 3.95
CA LYS A 74 4.83 -11.41 4.20
C LYS A 74 5.60 -11.80 2.94
N GLY A 75 5.11 -12.79 2.19
CA GLY A 75 5.70 -13.19 0.91
C GLY A 75 5.65 -12.05 -0.13
N LEU A 76 4.52 -11.37 -0.26
CA LEU A 76 4.37 -10.22 -1.15
C LEU A 76 5.32 -9.08 -0.79
N LYS A 77 5.53 -8.81 0.51
CA LYS A 77 6.54 -7.84 0.95
C LYS A 77 7.94 -8.21 0.45
N GLY A 78 8.31 -9.50 0.50
CA GLY A 78 9.61 -9.98 0.03
C GLY A 78 9.86 -9.66 -1.44
N ILE A 79 8.88 -9.95 -2.31
CA ILE A 79 9.03 -9.70 -3.75
C ILE A 79 9.11 -8.21 -4.08
N LEU A 80 8.36 -7.37 -3.36
CA LEU A 80 8.37 -5.93 -3.55
C LEU A 80 9.71 -5.31 -3.10
N VAL A 81 10.31 -5.85 -2.04
CA VAL A 81 11.65 -5.43 -1.61
C VAL A 81 12.69 -5.78 -2.66
N GLN A 82 12.65 -7.01 -3.19
CA GLN A 82 13.59 -7.44 -4.23
C GLN A 82 13.44 -6.60 -5.50
N TRP A 83 12.21 -6.42 -5.98
CA TRP A 83 11.91 -5.57 -7.13
C TRP A 83 12.39 -4.12 -6.95
N ASN A 84 12.21 -3.54 -5.75
CA ASN A 84 12.69 -2.19 -5.46
C ASN A 84 14.24 -2.11 -5.49
N ILE A 85 14.93 -3.17 -5.07
CA ILE A 85 16.39 -3.26 -5.20
C ILE A 85 16.78 -3.32 -6.68
N ASP A 86 16.15 -4.20 -7.46
CA ASP A 86 16.53 -4.51 -8.84
C ASP A 86 16.22 -3.37 -9.82
N VAL A 87 15.06 -2.72 -9.67
CA VAL A 87 14.59 -1.70 -10.62
C VAL A 87 15.02 -0.29 -10.20
N LEU A 88 15.02 0.00 -8.91
CA LEU A 88 15.26 1.36 -8.41
C LEU A 88 16.64 1.52 -7.74
N GLY A 89 17.43 0.44 -7.70
CA GLY A 89 18.80 0.48 -7.17
C GLY A 89 18.88 0.75 -5.68
N ASN A 90 17.91 0.23 -4.91
CA ASN A 90 17.83 0.36 -3.45
C ASN A 90 17.60 1.82 -2.99
N VAL A 91 16.46 2.40 -3.35
CA VAL A 91 16.10 3.80 -3.02
C VAL A 91 16.14 4.09 -1.52
N GLY A 92 15.90 3.07 -0.68
CA GLY A 92 16.02 3.14 0.76
C GLY A 92 17.41 3.59 1.25
N LYS A 93 18.49 3.19 0.57
CA LYS A 93 19.86 3.63 0.88
C LYS A 93 20.14 5.04 0.36
N LYS A 94 19.73 5.37 -0.88
CA LYS A 94 19.91 6.73 -1.45
C LYS A 94 19.26 7.80 -0.57
N ARG A 95 18.08 7.51 0.00
CA ARG A 95 17.34 8.47 0.83
C ARG A 95 17.97 8.76 2.19
N GLN A 96 18.76 7.83 2.77
CA GLN A 96 19.54 8.11 3.98
C GLN A 96 20.72 9.05 3.69
N SER A 97 21.29 8.98 2.48
CA SER A 97 22.36 9.88 2.03
C SER A 97 21.86 11.31 1.80
N PHE A 98 20.67 11.49 1.20
CA PHE A 98 20.07 12.81 0.93
C PHE A 98 19.50 13.52 2.17
N ARG A 99 19.30 12.82 3.29
CA ARG A 99 18.79 13.40 4.55
C ARG A 99 19.91 13.88 5.50
N LYS A 100 21.18 13.66 5.14
CA LYS A 100 22.37 14.10 5.91
C LYS A 100 23.06 15.33 5.29
N LEU A 101 22.35 16.06 4.43
CA LEU A 101 22.67 17.42 3.97
C LEU A 101 21.54 18.34 4.44
#